data_AF-F2KJK8-F1
#
_entry.id   AF-F2KJK8-F1
#
_cell.length_a   1.000
_cell.length_b   1.000
_cell.length_c   1.000
_cell.angle_alpha   90.00
_cell.angle_beta   90.00
_cell.angle_gamma   90.00
#
_symmetry.space_group_name_H-M   'P 1'
#
loop_
_entity.id
_entity.type
_entity.pdbx_description
1 polymer ?
#
loop_
_entity_poly.entity_id
_entity_poly.type
_entity_poly.pdbx_seq_one_letter_code
_entity_poly.pdbx_strand_id
1 'polypeptide(L)'
;MPTENKVAMSQPAVKRWQLKGLIPGVEGESKAVFRPFVVLADDFDRITAERDALHERLNAADQRIDELTAQQVESRVITLSGCEFSEHELLRTAVRMVTGTSRRGTLRWVAMKDAFCCGSGVAHALCRRFGFDPDETVKP
;
A
#
# COMPACT_ATOMS: atom_id res chain seq x y z
N MET A 1 66.73 11.86 -19.38
CA MET A 1 65.71 11.37 -18.44
C MET A 1 64.35 11.93 -18.86
N PRO A 2 63.52 11.21 -19.62
CA PRO A 2 62.17 11.64 -19.90
C PRO A 2 61.24 11.20 -18.76
N THR A 3 60.50 12.15 -18.22
CA THR A 3 59.51 11.99 -17.14
C THR A 3 58.30 11.20 -17.64
N GLU A 4 57.93 10.16 -16.89
CA GLU A 4 56.74 9.35 -17.15
C GLU A 4 55.48 10.21 -17.16
N ASN A 5 54.80 10.19 -18.31
CA ASN A 5 53.51 10.81 -18.51
C ASN A 5 52.47 9.95 -17.79
N LYS A 6 52.02 10.37 -16.59
CA LYS A 6 50.91 9.74 -15.88
C LYS A 6 49.65 9.93 -16.73
N VAL A 7 49.28 8.88 -17.47
CA VAL A 7 47.97 8.77 -18.11
C VAL A 7 46.92 8.96 -17.02
N ALA A 8 46.26 10.12 -17.00
CA ALA A 8 45.12 10.36 -16.14
C ALA A 8 44.06 9.30 -16.49
N MET A 9 43.89 8.31 -15.61
CA MET A 9 42.84 7.31 -15.74
C MET A 9 41.50 8.03 -15.81
N SER A 10 40.92 8.09 -17.01
CA SER A 10 39.59 8.63 -17.24
C SER A 10 38.61 7.75 -16.47
N GLN A 11 38.00 8.31 -15.43
CA GLN A 11 37.00 7.59 -14.63
C GLN A 11 35.87 7.10 -15.54
N PRO A 12 35.40 5.85 -15.37
CA PRO A 12 34.28 5.34 -16.15
C PRO A 12 33.03 6.19 -15.92
N ALA A 13 32.37 6.58 -17.00
CA ALA A 13 31.21 7.47 -16.96
C ALA A 13 30.00 6.80 -17.62
N VAL A 14 28.85 6.85 -16.94
CA VAL A 14 27.58 6.33 -17.45
C VAL A 14 26.87 7.44 -18.20
N LYS A 15 26.52 7.18 -19.47
CA LYS A 15 25.73 8.10 -20.30
C LYS A 15 24.30 7.61 -20.37
N ARG A 16 23.35 8.45 -19.97
CA ARG A 16 21.93 8.19 -20.18
C ARG A 16 21.32 9.27 -21.06
N TRP A 17 20.53 8.84 -22.03
CA TRP A 17 19.99 9.68 -23.09
C TRP A 17 18.60 10.17 -22.71
N GLN A 18 18.39 11.48 -22.78
CA GLN A 18 17.08 12.10 -22.57
C GLN A 18 16.53 12.58 -23.92
N LEU A 19 15.31 12.15 -24.29
CA LEU A 19 14.59 12.70 -25.43
C LEU A 19 14.20 14.15 -25.12
N LYS A 20 14.72 15.09 -25.91
CA LYS A 20 14.47 16.53 -25.73
C LYS A 20 13.38 17.07 -26.65
N GLY A 21 13.06 16.35 -27.72
CA GLY A 21 12.02 16.72 -28.68
C GLY A 21 12.21 16.03 -30.02
N LEU A 22 11.29 16.32 -30.94
CA LEU A 22 11.31 15.85 -32.32
C LEU A 22 11.50 17.07 -33.22
N ILE A 23 12.49 17.03 -34.11
CA ILE A 23 12.64 18.03 -35.16
C ILE A 23 11.92 17.50 -36.41
N PRO A 24 10.93 18.23 -36.95
CA PRO A 24 10.28 17.83 -38.19
C PRO A 24 11.27 17.93 -39.35
N GLY A 25 11.42 16.84 -40.10
CA GLY A 25 12.21 16.78 -41.32
C GLY A 25 11.44 17.22 -42.55
N VAL A 26 12.17 17.65 -43.57
CA VAL A 26 11.67 17.71 -44.95
C VAL A 26 11.37 16.26 -45.38
N GLU A 27 10.15 15.98 -45.84
CA GLU A 27 9.58 14.63 -46.12
C GLU A 27 8.84 13.91 -44.98
N GLY A 28 8.52 14.60 -43.87
CA GLY A 28 7.61 14.04 -42.85
C GLY A 28 8.24 13.07 -41.85
N GLU A 29 9.54 12.78 -41.98
CA GLU A 29 10.31 12.07 -40.96
C GLU A 29 10.66 13.00 -39.78
N SER A 30 10.25 12.63 -38.57
CA SER A 30 10.61 13.37 -37.36
C SER A 30 11.88 12.78 -36.73
N LYS A 31 12.95 13.59 -36.60
CA LYS A 31 14.20 13.15 -35.96
C LYS A 31 14.16 13.41 -34.46
N ALA A 32 14.35 12.37 -33.67
CA ALA A 32 14.46 12.47 -32.22
C ALA A 32 15.78 13.13 -31.81
N VAL A 33 15.69 14.20 -31.02
CA VAL A 33 16.85 14.88 -30.45
C VAL A 33 17.11 14.32 -29.05
N PHE A 34 18.26 13.68 -28.88
CA PHE A 34 18.69 13.16 -27.59
C PHE A 34 19.81 14.01 -27.00
N ARG A 35 19.70 14.32 -25.71
CA ARG A 35 20.77 14.96 -24.93
C ARG A 35 21.34 13.95 -23.93
N PRO A 36 22.65 13.69 -23.91
CA PRO A 36 23.24 12.84 -22.90
C PRO A 36 23.37 13.61 -21.58
N PHE A 37 23.03 12.95 -20.48
CA PHE A 37 23.52 13.32 -19.16
C PHE A 37 24.61 12.31 -18.75
N VAL A 38 25.66 12.83 -18.14
CA VAL A 38 26.84 12.06 -17.76
C VAL A 38 26.92 12.02 -16.25
N VAL A 39 26.96 10.82 -15.69
CA VAL A 39 27.17 10.57 -14.26
C VAL A 39 28.42 9.73 -14.12
N LEU A 40 29.22 9.95 -13.08
CA LEU A 40 30.34 9.07 -12.78
C LEU A 40 29.79 7.67 -12.44
N ALA A 41 30.45 6.62 -12.92
CA ALA A 41 30.00 5.25 -12.67
C ALA A 41 29.91 4.97 -11.17
N ASP A 42 30.90 5.43 -10.39
CA ASP A 42 30.92 5.26 -8.94
C ASP A 42 29.70 5.89 -8.24
N ASP A 43 29.26 7.07 -8.69
CA ASP A 43 28.07 7.72 -8.14
C ASP A 43 26.79 6.94 -8.49
N PHE A 44 26.73 6.41 -9.71
CA PHE A 44 25.60 5.59 -10.15
C PHE A 44 25.52 4.27 -9.39
N ASP A 45 26.66 3.60 -9.20
CA ASP A 45 26.75 2.35 -8.45
C ASP A 45 26.41 2.59 -6.97
N ARG A 46 26.89 3.68 -6.37
CA ARG A 46 26.54 4.06 -5.00
C ARG A 46 25.04 4.26 -4.84
N ILE A 47 24.43 5.07 -5.70
CA ILE A 47 22.99 5.34 -5.66
C ILE A 47 22.19 4.05 -5.90
N THR A 48 22.66 3.17 -6.78
CA THR A 48 22.02 1.88 -7.03
C THR A 48 22.08 0.99 -5.80
N ALA A 49 23.25 0.87 -5.16
CA ALA A 49 23.42 0.12 -3.92
C ALA A 49 22.56 0.69 -2.77
N GLU A 50 22.51 2.02 -2.62
CA GLU A 50 21.66 2.69 -1.64
C GLU A 50 20.18 2.41 -1.89
N ARG A 51 19.72 2.53 -3.16
CA ARG A 51 18.35 2.22 -3.55
C ARG A 51 17.98 0.77 -3.21
N ASP A 52 18.86 -0.17 -3.53
CA ASP A 52 18.59 -1.60 -3.34
C ASP A 52 18.52 -1.95 -1.84
N ALA A 53 19.44 -1.41 -1.04
CA ALA A 53 19.39 -1.53 0.41
C ALA A 53 18.10 -0.90 1.01
N LEU A 54 17.64 0.23 0.47
CA LEU A 54 16.39 0.85 0.91
C LEU A 54 15.16 0.04 0.51
N HIS A 55 15.11 -0.53 -0.69
CA HIS A 55 14.03 -1.41 -1.11
C HIS A 55 13.95 -2.66 -0.24
N GLU A 56 15.08 -3.27 0.09
CA GLU A 56 15.13 -4.43 0.98
C GLU A 56 14.57 -4.07 2.37
N ARG A 57 14.96 -2.92 2.92
CA ARG A 57 14.44 -2.43 4.20
C ARG A 57 12.96 -2.13 4.17
N LEU A 58 12.44 -1.57 3.06
CA LEU A 58 11.03 -1.29 2.89
C LEU A 58 10.22 -2.59 2.89
N ASN A 59 10.63 -3.57 2.08
CA ASN A 59 9.96 -4.87 2.03
C ASN A 59 9.98 -5.58 3.39
N ALA A 60 11.12 -5.54 4.10
CA ALA A 60 11.22 -6.09 5.44
C ALA A 60 10.33 -5.35 6.46
N ALA A 61 10.12 -4.04 6.29
CA ALA A 61 9.21 -3.28 7.13
C ALA A 61 7.75 -3.62 6.84
N ASP A 62 7.36 -3.72 5.57
CA ASP A 62 6.02 -4.11 5.15
C ASP A 62 5.66 -5.49 5.72
N GLN A 63 6.57 -6.46 5.61
CA GLN A 63 6.37 -7.79 6.20
C GLN A 63 6.14 -7.72 7.72
N ARG A 64 6.92 -6.91 8.46
CA ARG A 64 6.72 -6.74 9.90
C ARG A 64 5.39 -6.08 10.24
N ILE A 65 4.92 -5.13 9.43
CA ILE A 65 3.63 -4.48 9.62
C ILE A 65 2.50 -5.49 9.44
N ASP A 66 2.60 -6.34 8.42
CA ASP A 66 1.62 -7.39 8.16
C ASP A 66 1.58 -8.40 9.32
N GLU A 67 2.76 -8.85 9.79
CA GLU A 67 2.88 -9.76 10.94
C GLU A 67 2.29 -9.16 12.23
N LEU A 68 2.62 -7.90 12.55
CA LEU A 68 2.09 -7.20 13.72
C LEU A 68 0.58 -6.99 13.63
N THR A 69 0.08 -6.63 12.45
CA THR A 69 -1.35 -6.40 12.23
C THR A 69 -2.13 -7.71 12.37
N ALA A 70 -1.63 -8.81 11.82
CA ALA A 70 -2.23 -10.13 11.98
C ALA A 70 -2.28 -10.55 13.45
N GLN A 71 -1.16 -10.46 14.18
CA GLN A 71 -1.10 -10.78 15.61
C GLN A 71 -2.04 -9.90 16.44
N GLN A 72 -2.17 -8.60 16.13
CA GLN A 72 -3.03 -7.70 16.88
C GLN A 72 -4.52 -7.99 16.68
N VAL A 73 -4.92 -8.45 15.49
CA VAL A 73 -6.30 -8.88 15.22
C VAL A 73 -6.62 -10.18 15.94
N GLU A 74 -5.67 -11.11 16.03
CA GLU A 74 -5.86 -12.41 16.69
C GLU A 74 -5.75 -12.35 18.22
N SER A 75 -4.91 -11.47 18.77
CA SER A 75 -4.53 -11.48 20.19
C SER A 75 -5.53 -10.82 21.15
N ARG A 76 -6.57 -10.14 20.66
CA ARG A 76 -7.56 -9.54 21.56
C ARG A 76 -8.54 -10.60 22.06
N VAL A 77 -8.19 -11.22 23.17
CA VAL A 77 -9.05 -12.12 23.93
C VAL A 77 -9.90 -11.32 24.93
N ILE A 78 -11.20 -11.59 24.96
CA ILE A 78 -12.15 -11.04 25.93
C ILE A 78 -12.63 -12.18 26.82
N THR A 79 -12.61 -11.98 28.13
CA THR A 79 -13.15 -12.95 29.10
C THR A 79 -14.55 -12.52 29.55
N LEU A 80 -15.55 -13.39 29.33
CA LEU A 80 -16.93 -13.17 29.77
C LEU A 80 -17.40 -14.39 30.57
N SER A 81 -17.85 -14.16 31.82
CA SER A 81 -18.28 -15.22 32.74
C SER A 81 -17.26 -16.36 32.92
N GLY A 82 -15.97 -16.05 32.85
CA GLY A 82 -14.88 -17.05 32.96
C GLY A 82 -14.55 -17.79 31.66
N CYS A 83 -15.22 -17.48 30.55
CA CYS A 83 -14.93 -18.05 29.23
C CYS A 83 -14.13 -17.06 28.37
N GLU A 84 -13.13 -17.54 27.63
CA GLU A 84 -12.31 -16.75 26.71
C GLU A 84 -12.88 -16.75 25.29
N PHE A 85 -12.95 -15.57 24.68
CA PHE A 85 -13.41 -15.36 23.32
C PHE A 85 -12.41 -14.51 22.54
N SER A 86 -12.19 -14.82 21.26
CA SER A 86 -11.57 -13.85 20.36
C SER A 86 -12.56 -12.70 20.11
N GLU A 87 -12.14 -11.46 20.39
CA GLU A 87 -12.92 -10.25 20.10
C GLU A 87 -13.40 -10.26 18.65
N HIS A 88 -12.51 -10.60 17.72
CA HIS A 88 -12.80 -10.56 16.30
C HIS A 88 -13.84 -11.61 15.89
N GLU A 89 -13.73 -12.86 16.37
CA GLU A 89 -14.71 -13.92 16.10
C GLU A 89 -16.08 -13.63 16.72
N LEU A 90 -16.09 -13.13 17.95
CA LEU A 90 -17.31 -12.76 18.67
C LEU A 90 -18.03 -11.63 17.94
N LEU A 91 -17.31 -10.56 17.57
CA LEU A 91 -17.87 -9.45 16.81
C LEU A 91 -18.33 -9.88 15.42
N ARG A 92 -17.55 -10.69 14.69
CA ARG A 92 -17.96 -11.19 13.37
C ARG A 92 -19.28 -11.96 13.47
N THR A 93 -19.39 -12.83 14.47
CA THR A 93 -20.61 -13.62 14.70
C THR A 93 -21.78 -12.71 15.05
N ALA A 94 -21.60 -11.78 16.00
CA ALA A 94 -22.65 -10.84 16.38
C ALA A 94 -23.13 -10.00 15.19
N VAL A 95 -22.21 -9.40 14.42
CA VAL A 95 -22.49 -8.60 13.22
C VAL A 95 -23.26 -9.40 12.18
N ARG A 96 -22.86 -10.66 11.92
CA ARG A 96 -23.54 -11.55 10.97
C ARG A 96 -24.97 -11.88 11.40
N MET A 97 -25.24 -11.94 12.69
CA MET A 97 -26.56 -12.27 13.24
C MET A 97 -27.51 -11.08 13.32
N VAL A 98 -27.04 -9.85 13.06
CA VAL A 98 -27.91 -8.67 13.03
C VAL A 98 -28.86 -8.74 11.83
N THR A 99 -30.16 -8.74 12.11
CA THR A 99 -31.24 -8.68 11.12
C THR A 99 -32.04 -7.39 11.24
N GLY A 100 -32.84 -7.09 10.22
CA GLY A 100 -33.72 -5.92 10.22
C GLY A 100 -34.86 -6.06 11.23
N THR A 101 -35.43 -4.95 11.68
CA THR A 101 -36.57 -4.97 12.61
C THR A 101 -37.93 -4.85 11.91
N SER A 102 -37.93 -4.43 10.64
CA SER A 102 -39.14 -4.11 9.87
C SER A 102 -39.38 -5.10 8.75
N ARG A 103 -40.64 -5.51 8.56
CA ARG A 103 -41.07 -6.30 7.38
C ARG A 103 -40.82 -5.58 6.05
N ARG A 104 -40.79 -4.24 6.05
CA ARG A 104 -40.45 -3.43 4.87
C ARG A 104 -38.95 -3.43 4.56
N GLY A 105 -38.14 -4.00 5.46
CA GLY A 105 -36.69 -3.92 5.42
C GLY A 105 -36.17 -2.68 6.16
N THR A 106 -34.94 -2.81 6.65
CA THR A 106 -34.17 -1.76 7.33
C THR A 106 -32.80 -1.70 6.68
N LEU A 107 -32.23 -0.51 6.50
CA LEU A 107 -30.83 -0.42 6.02
C LEU A 107 -29.91 -1.11 7.03
N ARG A 108 -28.93 -1.89 6.56
CA ARG A 108 -28.06 -2.67 7.44
C ARG A 108 -27.35 -1.80 8.46
N TRP A 109 -26.86 -0.62 8.07
CA TRP A 109 -26.22 0.29 9.01
C TRP A 109 -27.17 0.74 10.13
N VAL A 110 -28.47 0.89 9.85
CA VAL A 110 -29.48 1.24 10.87
C VAL A 110 -29.70 0.08 11.82
N ALA A 111 -29.85 -1.15 11.30
CA ALA A 111 -29.96 -2.35 12.12
C ALA A 111 -28.72 -2.56 13.02
N MET A 112 -27.53 -2.31 12.47
CA MET A 112 -26.26 -2.38 13.19
C MET A 112 -26.18 -1.33 14.31
N LYS A 113 -26.56 -0.09 13.99
CA LYS A 113 -26.60 1.03 14.94
C LYS A 113 -27.50 0.72 16.13
N ASP A 114 -28.67 0.13 15.88
CA ASP A 114 -29.63 -0.22 16.93
C ASP A 114 -29.15 -1.45 17.75
N ALA A 115 -28.55 -2.46 17.13
CA ALA A 115 -28.06 -3.65 17.81
C ALA A 115 -26.83 -3.40 18.72
N PHE A 116 -25.91 -2.54 18.29
CA PHE A 116 -24.68 -2.21 19.02
C PHE A 116 -24.75 -0.91 19.81
N CYS A 117 -25.89 -0.20 19.76
CA CYS A 117 -26.09 1.09 20.42
C CYS A 117 -24.98 2.10 20.10
N CYS A 118 -24.59 2.22 18.82
CA CYS A 118 -23.47 3.05 18.38
C CYS A 118 -23.88 4.19 17.43
N GLY A 119 -22.95 5.09 17.10
CA GLY A 119 -23.18 6.11 16.07
C GLY A 119 -23.16 5.55 14.64
N SER A 120 -23.67 6.33 13.66
CA SER A 120 -23.73 5.92 12.25
C SER A 120 -22.34 5.62 11.66
N GLY A 121 -21.33 6.42 11.95
CA GLY A 121 -19.97 6.19 11.48
C GLY A 121 -19.40 4.83 11.93
N VAL A 122 -19.66 4.46 13.20
CA VAL A 122 -19.25 3.16 13.75
C VAL A 122 -20.03 2.02 13.10
N ALA A 123 -21.34 2.19 12.87
CA ALA A 123 -22.17 1.19 12.21
C ALA A 123 -21.70 0.89 10.76
N HIS A 124 -21.36 1.92 9.98
CA HIS A 124 -20.77 1.74 8.65
C HIS A 124 -19.41 1.04 8.72
N ALA A 125 -18.56 1.42 9.67
CA ALA A 125 -17.25 0.80 9.86
C ALA A 125 -17.36 -0.69 10.23
N LEU A 126 -18.32 -1.05 11.09
CA LEU A 126 -18.61 -2.45 11.45
C LEU A 126 -19.04 -3.27 10.23
N CYS A 127 -19.95 -2.74 9.41
CA CYS A 127 -20.37 -3.42 8.18
C CYS A 127 -19.18 -3.69 7.27
N ARG A 128 -18.39 -2.65 6.94
CA ARG A 128 -17.24 -2.77 6.03
C ARG A 128 -16.14 -3.67 6.59
N ARG A 129 -15.86 -3.60 7.89
CA ARG A 129 -14.84 -4.43 8.55
C ARG A 129 -15.09 -5.92 8.34
N PHE A 130 -16.34 -6.34 8.26
CA PHE A 130 -16.74 -7.74 8.09
C PHE A 130 -17.32 -8.04 6.70
N GLY A 131 -17.10 -7.16 5.71
CA GLY A 131 -17.45 -7.40 4.31
C GLY A 131 -18.93 -7.24 3.96
N PHE A 132 -19.70 -6.53 4.78
CA PHE A 132 -21.11 -6.21 4.50
C PHE A 132 -21.27 -4.84 3.87
N ASP A 133 -22.24 -4.72 2.96
CA ASP A 133 -22.67 -3.42 2.42
C ASP A 133 -23.55 -2.71 3.45
N PRO A 134 -23.16 -1.53 3.97
CA PRO A 134 -23.98 -0.81 4.95
C PRO A 134 -25.32 -0.32 4.39
N ASP A 135 -25.41 -0.06 3.09
CA ASP A 135 -26.58 0.53 2.45
C ASP A 135 -27.55 -0.53 1.91
N GLU A 136 -27.23 -1.82 2.07
CA GLU A 136 -28.16 -2.88 1.73
C GLU A 136 -29.35 -2.95 2.68
N THR A 137 -30.49 -3.42 2.17
CA THR A 137 -31.71 -3.57 2.98
C THR A 137 -31.79 -4.97 3.56
N VAL A 138 -31.74 -5.08 4.88
CA VAL A 138 -31.92 -6.32 5.65
C VAL A 138 -33.35 -6.46 6.16
N LYS A 139 -33.87 -7.69 6.14
CA LYS A 139 -35.19 -8.04 6.67
C LYS A 139 -35.02 -8.79 8.02
N PRO A 140 -36.06 -8.86 8.84
CA PRO A 140 -36.07 -9.67 10.07
C PRO A 140 -35.79 -11.14 9.81
#